data_AF-A0A0D7NCJ5-F1
#
_entry.id   AF-A0A0D7NCJ5-F1
#
_cell.length_a   1.000
_cell.length_b   1.000
_cell.length_c   1.000
_cell.angle_alpha   90.00
_cell.angle_beta   90.00
_cell.angle_gamma   90.00
#
_symmetry.space_group_name_H-M   'P 1'
#
loop_
_entity.id
_entity.type
_entity.pdbx_description
1 polymer ?
#
loop_
_entity_poly.entity_id
_entity_poly.type
_entity_poly.pdbx_seq_one_letter_code
_entity_poly.pdbx_strand_id
1 'polypeptide(L)'
;MDTEAAGHAAKAVPGVPRDDEGPVFRAPWEAQAFAIALSLHERGLFTWSEWAAALAEQIKRAQAAGDPDTGETYYQHWLATLEHLVATKGVTTPETLHRYRDAWDHAADRTPHGKPIELTPADFE
;
A
#
# COMPACT_ATOMS: atom_id res chain seq x y z
N MET A 1 3.91 10.27 19.30
CA MET A 1 3.77 10.26 17.84
C MET A 1 3.16 11.60 17.49
N ASP A 2 3.87 12.44 16.74
CA ASP A 2 3.43 13.80 16.41
C ASP A 2 2.19 13.75 15.51
N THR A 3 1.02 13.96 16.12
CA THR A 3 -0.29 14.06 15.44
C THR A 3 -0.28 15.16 14.37
N GLU A 4 0.59 16.16 14.53
CA GLU A 4 0.76 17.29 13.60
C GLU A 4 1.46 16.90 12.29
N ALA A 5 2.41 15.95 12.34
CA ALA A 5 3.10 15.43 11.17
C ALA A 5 2.18 14.52 10.34
N ALA A 6 1.38 13.68 11.02
CA ALA A 6 0.35 12.86 10.38
C ALA A 6 -0.73 13.71 9.70
N GLY A 7 -1.15 14.81 10.33
CA GLY A 7 -2.11 15.77 9.77
C GLY A 7 -1.58 16.57 8.57
N HIS A 8 -0.29 16.92 8.52
CA HIS A 8 0.32 17.57 7.36
C HIS A 8 0.54 16.60 6.18
N ALA A 9 1.00 15.38 6.46
CA ALA A 9 1.10 14.33 5.47
C ALA A 9 -0.27 14.01 4.87
N ALA A 10 -1.28 13.90 5.73
CA ALA A 10 -2.68 13.82 5.35
C ALA A 10 -3.28 15.18 4.97
N LYS A 11 -2.52 16.16 4.51
CA LYS A 11 -3.03 17.24 3.64
C LYS A 11 -2.35 17.18 2.28
N ALA A 12 -1.10 16.70 2.25
CA ALA A 12 -0.30 16.54 1.05
C ALA A 12 -0.79 15.44 0.11
N VAL A 13 -1.46 14.40 0.62
CA VAL A 13 -1.91 13.25 -0.19
C VAL A 13 -3.34 13.47 -0.72
N PRO A 14 -3.58 13.60 -2.04
CA PRO A 14 -4.94 13.71 -2.56
C PRO A 14 -5.72 12.39 -2.36
N GLY A 15 -6.93 12.46 -1.80
CA GLY A 15 -7.90 11.35 -1.79
C GLY A 15 -7.93 10.45 -0.53
N VAL A 16 -7.01 10.60 0.43
CA VAL A 16 -7.02 9.78 1.65
C VAL A 16 -8.23 10.10 2.53
N PRO A 17 -9.03 9.09 2.94
CA PRO A 17 -10.12 9.25 3.90
C PRO A 17 -9.62 9.85 5.21
N ARG A 18 -10.28 10.89 5.71
CA ARG A 18 -9.87 11.65 6.91
C ARG A 18 -11.05 12.00 7.79
N ASP A 19 -10.78 12.10 9.08
CA ASP A 19 -11.63 12.75 10.08
C ASP A 19 -10.94 14.02 10.62
N ASP A 20 -11.49 14.60 11.70
CA ASP A 20 -10.96 15.82 12.33
C ASP A 20 -9.57 15.62 12.96
N GLU A 21 -9.13 14.38 13.18
CA GLU A 21 -7.83 14.05 13.80
C GLU A 21 -6.77 13.57 12.79
N GLY A 22 -7.16 13.12 11.59
CA GLY A 22 -6.20 12.75 10.55
C GLY A 22 -6.72 11.68 9.58
N PRO A 23 -5.81 10.95 8.91
CA PRO A 23 -6.20 9.87 8.00
C PRO A 23 -6.78 8.69 8.79
N VAL A 24 -7.95 8.21 8.36
CA VAL A 24 -8.65 7.10 9.00
C VAL A 24 -8.16 5.78 8.41
N PHE A 25 -7.75 4.87 9.28
CA PHE A 25 -7.29 3.52 8.91
C PHE A 25 -8.19 2.48 9.58
N ARG A 26 -8.76 1.57 8.78
CA ARG A 26 -9.58 0.44 9.23
C ARG A 26 -8.73 -0.74 9.71
N ALA A 27 -7.47 -0.79 9.31
CA ALA A 27 -6.54 -1.83 9.71
C ALA A 27 -5.10 -1.30 9.80
N PRO A 28 -4.22 -1.92 10.62
CA PRO A 28 -2.83 -1.48 10.76
C PRO A 28 -2.03 -1.42 9.45
N TRP A 29 -2.33 -2.32 8.51
CA TRP A 29 -1.64 -2.37 7.21
C TRP A 29 -1.92 -1.12 6.34
N GLU A 30 -3.10 -0.49 6.48
CA GLU A 30 -3.46 0.71 5.73
C GLU A 30 -2.58 1.90 6.15
N ALA A 31 -2.34 2.03 7.45
CA ALA A 31 -1.42 3.04 8.00
C ALA A 31 0.02 2.81 7.53
N GLN A 32 0.44 1.55 7.46
CA GLN A 32 1.76 1.18 6.98
C GLN A 32 1.92 1.48 5.48
N ALA A 33 0.93 1.15 4.64
CA ALA A 33 0.94 1.49 3.22
C ALA A 33 1.03 3.01 3.03
N PHE A 34 0.24 3.79 3.77
CA PHE A 34 0.30 5.25 3.81
C PHE A 34 1.71 5.78 4.14
N ALA A 35 2.31 5.27 5.20
CA ALA A 35 3.66 5.68 5.61
C ALA A 35 4.72 5.35 4.55
N ILE A 36 4.63 4.19 3.89
CA ILE A 36 5.56 3.83 2.80
C ILE A 36 5.43 4.79 1.63
N ALA A 37 4.22 5.05 1.15
CA ALA A 37 4.01 5.96 0.03
C ALA A 37 4.48 7.39 0.34
N LEU A 38 4.19 7.89 1.54
CA LEU A 38 4.69 9.20 2.00
C LEU A 38 6.23 9.24 1.97
N SER A 39 6.88 8.22 2.54
CA SER A 39 8.35 8.15 2.58
C SER A 39 8.97 8.11 1.18
N LEU A 40 8.36 7.39 0.24
CA LEU A 40 8.84 7.32 -1.15
C LEU A 40 8.65 8.65 -1.89
N HIS A 41 7.54 9.34 -1.65
CA HIS A 41 7.30 10.69 -2.16
C HIS A 41 8.33 11.69 -1.62
N GLU A 42 8.57 11.70 -0.30
CA GLU A 42 9.57 12.59 0.34
C GLU A 42 10.98 12.36 -0.20
N ARG A 43 11.28 11.12 -0.62
CA ARG A 43 12.54 10.74 -1.27
C ARG A 43 12.57 11.04 -2.79
N GLY A 44 11.49 11.60 -3.34
CA GLY A 44 11.41 12.04 -4.73
C GLY A 44 11.22 10.91 -5.75
N LEU A 45 10.78 9.71 -5.34
CA LEU A 45 10.56 8.59 -6.26
C LEU A 45 9.43 8.88 -7.27
N PHE A 46 8.39 9.58 -6.79
CA PHE A 46 7.27 10.06 -7.57
C PHE A 46 6.73 11.36 -6.98
N THR A 47 6.00 12.10 -7.79
CA THR A 47 5.23 13.29 -7.37
C THR A 47 3.79 12.92 -7.01
N TRP A 48 3.10 13.76 -6.24
CA TRP A 48 1.68 13.55 -5.97
C TRP A 48 0.79 13.59 -7.22
N SER A 49 1.21 14.29 -8.28
CA SER A 49 0.49 14.27 -9.56
C SER A 49 0.60 12.92 -10.27
N GLU A 50 1.79 12.31 -10.28
CA GLU A 50 1.97 10.94 -10.78
C GLU A 50 1.18 9.93 -9.95
N TRP A 51 1.20 10.09 -8.62
CA TRP A 51 0.41 9.27 -7.71
C TRP A 51 -1.08 9.33 -8.03
N ALA A 52 -1.65 10.54 -8.11
CA ALA A 52 -3.08 10.73 -8.38
C ALA A 52 -3.49 10.14 -9.74
N ALA A 53 -2.65 10.29 -10.78
CA ALA A 53 -2.90 9.71 -12.09
C ALA A 53 -2.89 8.17 -12.04
N ALA A 54 -1.90 7.57 -11.37
CA ALA A 54 -1.80 6.12 -11.23
C ALA A 54 -2.96 5.55 -10.41
N LEU A 55 -3.35 6.21 -9.31
CA LEU A 55 -4.47 5.78 -8.47
C LEU A 55 -5.79 5.82 -9.23
N ALA A 56 -6.05 6.89 -10.00
CA ALA A 56 -7.26 6.98 -10.82
C ALA A 56 -7.33 5.86 -11.86
N GLU A 57 -6.20 5.45 -12.43
CA GLU A 57 -6.13 4.32 -13.36
C GLU A 57 -6.39 2.97 -12.66
N GLN A 58 -5.85 2.76 -11.46
CA GLN A 58 -6.13 1.54 -10.69
C GLN A 58 -7.60 1.42 -10.30
N ILE A 59 -8.22 2.51 -9.83
CA ILE A 59 -9.65 2.54 -9.49
C ILE A 59 -10.50 2.21 -10.72
N LYS A 60 -10.20 2.83 -11.88
CA LYS A 60 -10.93 2.54 -13.13
C LYS A 60 -10.82 1.07 -13.54
N ARG A 61 -9.64 0.47 -13.40
CA ARG A 61 -9.43 -0.95 -13.70
C ARG A 61 -10.22 -1.85 -12.76
N ALA A 62 -10.24 -1.53 -11.46
CA ALA A 62 -11.00 -2.29 -10.48
C ALA A 62 -12.51 -2.18 -10.69
N GLN A 63 -13.03 -0.97 -10.95
CA GLN A 63 -14.43 -0.75 -11.32
C GLN A 63 -14.81 -1.55 -12.58
N ALA A 64 -13.95 -1.55 -13.60
CA ALA A 64 -14.16 -2.34 -14.82
C ALA A 64 -14.15 -3.86 -14.55
N ALA A 65 -13.47 -4.32 -13.50
CA ALA A 65 -13.44 -5.70 -13.04
C ALA A 65 -14.62 -6.07 -12.11
N GLY A 66 -15.52 -5.13 -11.82
CA GLY A 66 -16.73 -5.36 -11.03
C GLY A 66 -16.65 -4.92 -9.57
N ASP A 67 -15.67 -4.09 -9.20
CA ASP A 67 -15.64 -3.48 -7.86
C ASP A 67 -16.86 -2.55 -7.67
N PRO A 68 -17.69 -2.79 -6.62
CA PRO A 68 -18.88 -1.98 -6.35
C PRO A 68 -18.57 -0.57 -5.83
N ASP A 69 -17.30 -0.21 -5.62
CA ASP A 69 -16.85 1.13 -5.19
C ASP A 69 -17.52 1.59 -3.88
N THR A 70 -17.58 0.69 -2.90
CA THR A 70 -18.15 0.96 -1.57
C THR A 70 -17.18 1.68 -0.64
N GLY A 71 -15.98 2.00 -1.11
CA GLY A 71 -14.87 2.55 -0.31
C GLY A 71 -14.13 1.53 0.55
N GLU A 72 -14.62 0.28 0.64
CA GLU A 72 -13.95 -0.79 1.41
C GLU A 72 -12.67 -1.29 0.73
N THR A 73 -12.57 -1.12 -0.57
CA THR A 73 -11.42 -1.49 -1.41
C THR A 73 -10.46 -0.33 -1.65
N TYR A 74 -10.71 0.86 -1.07
CA TYR A 74 -9.93 2.06 -1.34
C TYR A 74 -8.43 1.88 -1.06
N TYR A 75 -8.07 1.38 0.13
CA TYR A 75 -6.66 1.12 0.45
C TYR A 75 -6.05 -0.04 -0.34
N GLN A 76 -6.86 -0.91 -0.92
CA GLN A 76 -6.38 -1.94 -1.86
C GLN A 76 -5.96 -1.31 -3.19
N HIS A 77 -6.74 -0.35 -3.73
CA HIS A 77 -6.31 0.44 -4.89
C HIS A 77 -5.07 1.27 -4.60
N TRP A 78 -4.96 1.76 -3.36
CA TRP A 78 -3.81 2.51 -2.87
C TRP A 78 -2.53 1.64 -2.84
N LEU A 79 -2.64 0.42 -2.32
CA LEU A 79 -1.55 -0.56 -2.35
C LEU A 79 -1.16 -0.95 -3.79
N ALA A 80 -2.14 -1.23 -4.66
CA ALA A 80 -1.90 -1.54 -6.06
C ALA A 80 -1.20 -0.37 -6.80
N THR A 81 -1.53 0.87 -6.45
CA THR A 81 -0.87 2.07 -6.97
C THR A 81 0.58 2.14 -6.53
N LEU A 82 0.84 1.89 -5.25
CA LEU A 82 2.18 1.87 -4.68
C LEU A 82 3.05 0.83 -5.39
N GLU A 83 2.57 -0.42 -5.49
CA GLU A 83 3.23 -1.53 -6.18
C GLU A 83 3.55 -1.20 -7.64
N HIS A 84 2.58 -0.61 -8.35
CA HIS A 84 2.76 -0.18 -9.73
C HIS A 84 3.85 0.90 -9.87
N LEU A 85 3.85 1.92 -9.00
CA LEU A 85 4.83 2.99 -9.06
C LEU A 85 6.25 2.50 -8.74
N VAL A 86 6.43 1.66 -7.71
CA VAL A 86 7.77 1.15 -7.37
C VAL A 86 8.32 0.22 -8.46
N ALA A 87 7.45 -0.54 -9.12
CA ALA A 87 7.84 -1.39 -10.25
C ALA A 87 8.20 -0.56 -11.49
N THR A 88 7.35 0.39 -11.89
CA THR A 88 7.59 1.25 -13.06
C THR A 88 8.81 2.14 -12.91
N LYS A 89 9.14 2.56 -11.70
CA LYS A 89 10.33 3.36 -11.37
C LYS A 89 11.59 2.50 -11.17
N GLY A 90 11.49 1.17 -11.31
CA GLY A 90 12.63 0.23 -11.27
C GLY A 90 13.20 -0.02 -9.87
N VAL A 91 12.45 0.27 -8.81
CA VAL A 91 12.84 -0.04 -7.41
C VAL A 91 12.70 -1.53 -7.13
N THR A 92 11.73 -2.18 -7.79
CA THR A 92 11.47 -3.62 -7.73
C THR A 92 10.88 -4.06 -9.07
N THR A 93 10.51 -5.34 -9.18
CA THR A 93 9.77 -5.86 -10.33
C THR A 93 8.45 -6.50 -9.87
N PRO A 94 7.43 -6.60 -10.75
CA PRO A 94 6.20 -7.33 -10.43
C PRO A 94 6.47 -8.76 -9.98
N GLU A 95 7.44 -9.43 -10.59
CA GLU A 95 7.84 -10.81 -10.24
C GLU A 95 8.43 -10.87 -8.83
N THR A 96 9.22 -9.85 -8.45
CA THR A 96 9.77 -9.76 -7.09
C THR A 96 8.66 -9.55 -6.07
N LEU A 97 7.70 -8.65 -6.35
CA LEU A 97 6.55 -8.42 -5.47
C LEU A 97 5.73 -9.69 -5.28
N HIS A 98 5.40 -10.39 -6.37
CA HIS A 98 4.69 -11.67 -6.31
C HIS A 98 5.47 -12.73 -5.53
N ARG A 99 6.77 -12.87 -5.81
CA ARG A 99 7.63 -13.82 -5.09
C ARG A 99 7.63 -13.59 -3.58
N TYR A 100 7.64 -12.32 -3.14
CA TYR A 100 7.58 -12.01 -1.71
C TYR A 100 6.19 -12.23 -1.11
N ARG A 101 5.12 -11.92 -1.84
CA ARG A 101 3.75 -12.25 -1.39
C ARG A 101 3.62 -13.76 -1.15
N ASP A 102 3.98 -14.56 -2.16
CA ASP A 102 3.85 -16.01 -2.10
C ASP A 102 4.73 -16.59 -0.97
N ALA A 103 5.94 -16.03 -0.75
CA ALA A 103 6.80 -16.43 0.36
C ALA A 103 6.22 -16.06 1.74
N TRP A 104 5.57 -14.91 1.88
CA TRP A 104 4.88 -14.56 3.12
C TRP A 104 3.65 -15.44 3.37
N ASP A 105 2.93 -15.83 2.32
CA ASP A 105 1.81 -16.78 2.42
C ASP A 105 2.32 -18.14 2.92
N HIS A 106 3.41 -18.66 2.34
CA HIS A 106 4.06 -19.89 2.82
C HIS A 106 4.52 -19.78 4.28
N ALA A 107 5.16 -18.67 4.66
CA ALA A 107 5.61 -18.43 6.02
C ALA A 107 4.43 -18.40 7.00
N ALA A 108 3.32 -17.78 6.63
CA ALA A 108 2.10 -17.74 7.43
C ALA A 108 1.50 -19.14 7.61
N ASP A 109 1.37 -19.90 6.52
CA ASP A 109 0.77 -21.25 6.52
C ASP A 109 1.54 -22.24 7.41
N ARG A 110 2.87 -22.19 7.40
CA ARG A 110 3.69 -23.10 8.22
C ARG A 110 3.84 -22.66 9.68
N THR A 111 3.44 -21.44 10.03
CA THR A 111 3.64 -20.89 11.38
C THR A 111 2.49 -21.31 12.29
N PRO A 112 2.76 -22.06 13.39
CA PRO A 112 1.71 -22.41 14.34
C PRO A 112 1.05 -21.19 14.98
N HIS A 113 -0.25 -21.26 15.25
CA HIS A 113 -0.98 -20.18 15.89
C HIS A 113 -0.31 -19.73 17.21
N GLY A 114 -0.23 -18.40 17.39
CA GLY A 114 0.41 -17.79 18.57
C GLY A 114 1.94 -17.71 18.49
N LYS A 115 2.56 -18.12 17.38
CA LYS A 115 3.98 -17.86 17.10
C LYS A 115 4.13 -16.69 16.11
N PRO A 116 5.22 -15.90 16.21
CA PRO A 116 5.54 -14.89 15.20
C PRO A 116 5.75 -15.55 13.83
N ILE A 117 5.26 -14.90 12.78
CA ILE A 117 5.55 -15.28 11.40
C ILE A 117 6.91 -14.69 11.02
N GLU A 118 7.85 -15.54 10.64
CA GLU A 118 9.20 -15.15 10.23
C GLU A 118 9.47 -15.66 8.83
N LEU A 119 9.96 -14.77 7.96
CA LEU A 119 10.36 -15.11 6.60
C LEU A 119 11.77 -15.74 6.61
N THR A 120 11.92 -16.88 5.95
CA THR A 120 13.16 -17.64 5.84
C THR A 120 13.49 -17.91 4.37
N PRO A 121 14.74 -18.26 4.03
CA PRO A 121 15.10 -18.61 2.65
C PRO A 121 14.26 -19.74 2.04
N ALA A 122 13.79 -20.68 2.87
CA ALA A 122 12.97 -21.81 2.42
C ALA A 122 11.55 -21.41 1.96
N ASP A 123 11.08 -20.22 2.33
CA ASP A 123 9.75 -19.74 1.92
C ASP A 123 9.75 -19.24 0.46
N PHE A 124 10.93 -19.13 -0.16
CA PHE A 124 11.07 -18.69 -1.54
C PHE A 124 11.26 -19.82 -2.56
N GLU A 125 11.20 -21.08 -2.11
CA GLU A 125 11.40 -22.30 -2.92
C GLU A 125 10.11 -22.86 -3.51
#